data_AF-A0A7M3E3W7-F1
#
_entry.id   AF-A0A7M3E3W7-F1
#
_cell.length_a   1.000
_cell.length_b   1.000
_cell.length_c   1.000
_cell.angle_alpha   90.00
_cell.angle_beta   90.00
_cell.angle_gamma   90.00
#
_symmetry.space_group_name_H-M   'P 1'
#
loop_
_entity.id
_entity.type
_entity.pdbx_description
1 polymer ?
#
loop_
_entity_poly.entity_id
_entity_poly.type
_entity_poly.pdbx_seq_one_letter_code
_entity_poly.pdbx_strand_id
1 'polypeptide(L)'
;MGSFSLIHWQIFMIPVVLIFILRKPPVEPNRFGGLPDAMGFGQAISSYFKKYVDFTGRASRSEFWFSTLFVVLVSIALYLVDRTATLNGIWSLATLLPSITMATRRFHDINRSGWHQLLAVLFPIGTIAVIVWYCRAPAADHSRVSVF
;
A
#
# COMPACT_ATOMS: atom_id res chain seq x y z
N MET A 1 41.12 -10.88 -4.13
CA MET A 1 39.95 -9.98 -4.20
C MET A 1 38.84 -10.64 -3.41
N GLY A 2 38.52 -10.12 -2.21
CA GLY A 2 37.55 -10.76 -1.32
C GLY A 2 36.16 -10.77 -1.97
N SER A 3 35.61 -11.97 -2.20
CA SER A 3 34.25 -12.14 -2.69
C SER A 3 33.28 -11.70 -1.59
N PHE A 4 32.60 -10.57 -1.78
CA PHE A 4 31.48 -10.18 -0.93
C PHE A 4 30.34 -11.19 -1.11
N SER A 5 30.32 -12.22 -0.27
CA SER A 5 29.23 -13.21 -0.20
C SER A 5 27.89 -12.51 0.06
N LEU A 6 26.79 -13.08 -0.45
CA LEU A 6 25.39 -12.67 -0.23
C LEU A 6 25.07 -12.37 1.25
N ILE A 7 25.76 -13.02 2.18
CA ILE A 7 25.64 -12.82 3.63
C ILE A 7 26.05 -11.40 4.05
N HIS A 8 27.08 -10.80 3.44
CA HIS A 8 27.53 -9.44 3.77
C HIS A 8 26.49 -8.40 3.37
N TRP A 9 25.84 -8.60 2.22
CA TRP A 9 24.77 -7.73 1.77
C TRP A 9 23.57 -7.74 2.72
N GLN A 10 23.24 -8.90 3.30
CA GLN A 10 22.15 -8.97 4.29
C GLN A 10 22.47 -8.19 5.57
N ILE A 11 23.72 -8.24 6.06
CA ILE A 11 24.13 -7.54 7.28
C ILE A 11 24.02 -6.01 7.13
N PHE A 12 24.28 -5.45 5.95
CA PHE A 12 24.12 -4.00 5.71
C PHE A 12 22.67 -3.60 5.41
N MET A 13 21.94 -4.45 4.68
CA MET A 13 20.57 -4.11 4.24
C MET A 13 19.55 -4.22 5.37
N ILE A 14 19.71 -5.18 6.30
CA ILE A 14 18.75 -5.40 7.39
C ILE A 14 18.66 -4.19 8.35
N PRO A 15 19.76 -3.62 8.88
CA PRO A 15 19.70 -2.47 9.79
C PRO A 15 19.11 -1.23 9.11
N VAL A 16 19.49 -0.97 7.85
CA VAL A 16 18.93 0.12 7.06
C VAL A 16 17.41 -0.02 6.98
N VAL A 17 16.91 -1.21 6.68
CA VAL A 17 15.47 -1.48 6.61
C VAL A 17 14.81 -1.37 7.97
N LEU A 18 15.44 -1.86 9.02
CA LEU A 18 14.95 -1.75 10.39
C LEU A 18 14.76 -0.28 10.79
N ILE A 19 15.68 0.60 10.41
CA ILE A 19 15.59 2.04 10.64
C ILE A 19 14.33 2.62 9.96
N PHE A 20 14.04 2.24 8.71
CA PHE A 20 12.83 2.69 8.02
C PHE A 20 11.54 2.16 8.68
N ILE A 21 11.54 0.93 9.19
CA ILE A 21 10.40 0.33 9.91
C ILE A 21 10.18 1.03 11.26
N LEU A 22 11.25 1.27 12.01
CA LEU A 22 11.19 1.85 13.36
C LEU A 22 10.99 3.37 13.37
N ARG A 23 11.24 4.07 12.25
CA ARG A 23 10.99 5.50 12.13
C ARG A 23 9.50 5.79 12.37
N LYS A 24 9.19 6.56 13.42
CA LYS A 24 7.81 6.97 13.74
C LYS A 24 7.31 8.00 12.71
N PRO A 25 6.01 8.00 12.38
CA PRO A 25 5.44 9.08 11.56
C PRO A 25 5.50 10.42 12.33
N PRO A 26 5.44 11.56 11.63
CA PRO A 26 5.32 12.87 12.27
C PRO A 26 4.08 12.91 13.19
N VAL A 27 4.21 13.58 14.35
CA VAL A 27 3.13 13.71 15.36
C VAL A 27 2.10 14.78 14.98
N GLU A 28 2.33 15.48 13.88
CA GLU A 28 1.49 16.54 13.37
C GLU A 28 0.15 16.04 12.81
N PRO A 29 -0.84 16.96 12.63
CA PRO A 29 -1.93 16.80 11.67
C PRO A 29 -1.58 15.93 10.47
N ASN A 30 -2.52 15.10 10.01
CA ASN A 30 -2.31 14.41 8.75
C ASN A 30 -2.17 15.44 7.61
N ARG A 31 -0.97 15.49 6.99
CA ARG A 31 -0.62 16.44 5.92
C ARG A 31 -1.37 16.20 4.60
N PHE A 32 -2.02 15.06 4.44
CA PHE A 32 -2.65 14.62 3.20
C PHE A 32 -4.16 14.85 3.14
N GLY A 33 -4.71 15.63 4.09
CA GLY A 33 -6.11 16.05 4.13
C GLY A 33 -6.94 15.31 5.19
N GLY A 34 -8.25 15.60 5.19
CA GLY A 34 -9.21 15.07 6.15
C GLY A 34 -9.42 13.54 6.05
N LEU A 35 -10.03 12.96 7.07
CA LEU A 35 -10.36 11.54 7.10
C LEU A 35 -11.19 11.13 5.87
N PRO A 36 -10.77 10.09 5.11
CA PRO A 36 -11.55 9.60 3.97
C PRO A 36 -12.79 8.84 4.43
N ASP A 37 -13.89 9.02 3.70
CA ASP A 37 -15.15 8.33 3.98
C ASP A 37 -15.04 6.82 3.76
N ALA A 38 -15.80 6.07 4.55
CA ALA A 38 -15.94 4.63 4.34
C ALA A 38 -16.72 4.37 3.05
N MET A 39 -16.14 3.54 2.17
CA MET A 39 -16.76 3.14 0.90
C MET A 39 -17.30 1.71 0.97
N GLY A 40 -18.41 1.46 0.27
CA GLY A 40 -18.88 0.12 -0.05
C GLY A 40 -18.09 -0.53 -1.19
N PHE A 41 -18.31 -1.81 -1.46
CA PHE A 41 -17.56 -2.59 -2.46
C PHE A 41 -17.57 -1.96 -3.86
N GLY A 42 -18.75 -1.64 -4.41
CA GLY A 42 -18.85 -1.05 -5.75
C GLY A 42 -18.25 0.36 -5.86
N GLN A 43 -18.39 1.15 -4.79
CA GLN A 43 -17.80 2.49 -4.71
C GLN A 43 -16.26 2.41 -4.69
N ALA A 44 -15.70 1.44 -3.96
CA ALA A 44 -14.26 1.21 -3.92
C ALA A 44 -13.70 0.86 -5.30
N ILE A 45 -14.37 -0.04 -6.05
CA ILE A 45 -13.96 -0.38 -7.42
C ILE A 45 -14.04 0.83 -8.35
N SER A 46 -15.12 1.62 -8.26
CA SER A 46 -15.24 2.85 -9.04
C SER A 46 -14.14 3.85 -8.70
N SER A 47 -13.84 4.06 -7.41
CA SER A 47 -12.75 4.93 -6.95
C SER A 47 -11.39 4.43 -7.44
N TYR A 48 -11.15 3.12 -7.43
CA TYR A 48 -9.90 2.49 -7.87
C TYR A 48 -9.57 2.83 -9.32
N PHE A 49 -10.53 2.68 -10.23
CA PHE A 49 -10.34 3.02 -11.65
C PHE A 49 -10.41 4.52 -11.94
N LYS A 50 -11.17 5.30 -11.15
CA LYS A 50 -11.19 6.77 -11.29
C LYS A 50 -9.87 7.41 -10.85
N LYS A 51 -9.26 6.91 -9.77
CA LYS A 51 -8.01 7.40 -9.19
C LYS A 51 -6.82 6.56 -9.64
N TYR A 52 -6.73 6.31 -10.94
CA TYR A 52 -5.79 5.37 -11.52
C TYR A 52 -4.31 5.78 -11.35
N VAL A 53 -4.00 7.07 -11.55
CA VAL A 53 -2.65 7.65 -11.34
C VAL A 53 -2.70 8.85 -10.39
N ASP A 54 -3.61 8.84 -9.43
CA ASP A 54 -3.73 9.89 -8.41
C ASP A 54 -3.07 9.50 -7.09
N PHE A 55 -1.84 9.97 -6.89
CA PHE A 55 -1.07 9.75 -5.65
C PHE A 55 -1.45 10.69 -4.51
N THR A 56 -2.40 11.60 -4.73
CA THR A 56 -2.79 12.60 -3.74
C THR A 56 -3.92 12.12 -2.84
N GLY A 57 -4.03 12.72 -1.66
CA GLY A 57 -5.07 12.39 -0.70
C GLY A 57 -4.85 11.07 0.06
N ARG A 58 -5.95 10.60 0.65
CA ARG A 58 -6.01 9.45 1.57
C ARG A 58 -6.97 8.39 1.02
N ALA A 59 -6.66 7.13 1.29
CA ALA A 59 -7.56 6.01 1.01
C ALA A 59 -8.08 5.45 2.33
N SER A 60 -9.41 5.26 2.41
CA SER A 60 -10.00 4.63 3.59
C SER A 60 -9.64 3.13 3.63
N ARG A 61 -9.75 2.54 4.83
CA ARG A 61 -9.47 1.10 5.01
C ARG A 61 -10.37 0.24 4.10
N SER A 62 -11.65 0.59 3.98
CA SER A 62 -12.58 -0.16 3.15
C SER A 62 -12.30 0.03 1.65
N GLU A 63 -11.94 1.26 1.21
CA GLU A 63 -11.50 1.49 -0.18
C GLU A 63 -10.31 0.59 -0.55
N PHE A 64 -9.30 0.52 0.32
CA PHE A 64 -8.11 -0.31 0.10
C PHE A 64 -8.43 -1.81 0.04
N TRP A 65 -9.14 -2.34 1.05
CA TRP A 65 -9.38 -3.78 1.15
C TRP A 65 -10.37 -4.30 0.12
N PHE A 66 -11.42 -3.54 -0.21
CA PHE A 66 -12.36 -3.95 -1.25
C PHE A 66 -11.74 -3.94 -2.65
N SER A 67 -10.94 -2.92 -2.96
CA SER A 67 -10.22 -2.88 -4.23
C SER A 67 -9.18 -4.00 -4.33
N THR A 68 -8.45 -4.27 -3.24
CA THR A 68 -7.49 -5.39 -3.17
C THR A 68 -8.21 -6.73 -3.38
N LEU A 69 -9.35 -6.95 -2.72
CA LEU A 69 -10.17 -8.15 -2.90
C LEU A 69 -10.60 -8.29 -4.36
N PHE A 70 -11.10 -7.23 -4.99
CA PHE A 70 -11.48 -7.24 -6.40
C PHE A 70 -10.31 -7.64 -7.31
N VAL A 71 -9.13 -7.02 -7.15
CA VAL A 71 -7.94 -7.33 -7.96
C VAL A 71 -7.54 -8.80 -7.78
N VAL A 72 -7.53 -9.31 -6.55
CA VAL A 72 -7.20 -10.71 -6.25
C VAL A 72 -8.21 -11.67 -6.88
N LEU A 73 -9.51 -11.40 -6.77
CA LEU A 73 -10.56 -12.24 -7.34
C LEU A 73 -10.46 -12.31 -8.87
N VAL A 74 -10.24 -11.17 -9.54
CA VAL A 74 -10.03 -11.15 -11.00
C VAL A 74 -8.77 -11.91 -11.38
N SER A 75 -7.67 -11.75 -10.64
CA SER A 75 -6.42 -12.50 -10.87
C SER A 75 -6.63 -14.01 -10.74
N ILE A 76 -7.37 -14.47 -9.73
CA ILE A 76 -7.70 -15.89 -9.55
C ILE A 76 -8.58 -16.39 -10.70
N ALA A 77 -9.63 -15.64 -11.07
CA ALA A 77 -10.50 -16.02 -12.17
C ALA A 77 -9.72 -16.16 -13.49
N LEU A 78 -8.85 -15.18 -13.81
CA LEU A 78 -8.00 -15.22 -15.00
C LEU A 78 -7.01 -16.40 -14.97
N TYR A 79 -6.44 -16.72 -13.81
CA TYR A 79 -5.55 -17.88 -13.67
C TYR A 79 -6.26 -19.22 -13.93
N LEU A 80 -7.55 -19.33 -13.57
CA LEU A 80 -8.33 -20.54 -13.81
C LEU A 80 -8.75 -20.69 -15.28
N VAL A 81 -9.05 -19.57 -15.95
CA VAL A 81 -9.55 -19.55 -17.33
C VAL A 81 -8.42 -19.62 -18.36
N ASP A 82 -7.33 -18.88 -18.16
CA ASP A 82 -6.22 -18.78 -19.11
C ASP A 82 -5.01 -19.59 -18.66
N ARG A 83 -4.76 -20.71 -19.35
CA ARG A 83 -3.59 -21.57 -19.13
C ARG A 83 -2.29 -21.01 -19.69
N THR A 84 -2.34 -20.03 -20.58
CA THR A 84 -1.14 -19.40 -21.18
C THR A 84 -0.54 -18.30 -20.31
N ALA A 85 -1.26 -17.89 -19.25
CA ALA A 85 -0.91 -16.78 -18.36
C ALA A 85 -0.81 -15.39 -19.03
N THR A 86 -1.16 -15.27 -20.31
CA THR A 86 -1.09 -14.01 -21.07
C THR A 86 -2.06 -12.98 -20.51
N LEU A 87 -3.31 -13.38 -20.26
CA LEU A 87 -4.34 -12.48 -19.73
C LEU A 87 -4.01 -12.04 -18.30
N ASN A 88 -3.44 -12.94 -17.49
CA ASN A 88 -2.98 -12.60 -16.15
C ASN A 88 -1.82 -11.59 -16.19
N GLY A 89 -0.90 -11.74 -17.14
CA GLY A 89 0.18 -10.78 -17.39
C GLY A 89 -0.34 -9.38 -17.75
N ILE A 90 -1.29 -9.29 -18.69
CA ILE A 90 -1.92 -8.02 -19.08
C ILE A 90 -2.65 -7.38 -17.90
N TRP A 91 -3.41 -8.18 -17.14
CA TRP A 91 -4.12 -7.72 -15.95
C TRP A 91 -3.17 -7.20 -14.86
N SER A 92 -2.07 -7.89 -14.62
CA SER A 92 -1.03 -7.47 -13.69
C SER A 92 -0.46 -6.11 -14.09
N LEU A 93 -0.16 -5.91 -15.37
CA LEU A 93 0.33 -4.62 -15.89
C LEU A 93 -0.73 -3.51 -15.78
N ALA A 94 -1.99 -3.81 -16.08
CA ALA A 94 -3.10 -2.86 -15.99
C ALA A 94 -3.41 -2.47 -14.53
N THR A 95 -3.20 -3.36 -13.57
CA THR A 95 -3.46 -3.07 -12.16
C THR A 95 -2.22 -2.60 -11.40
N LEU A 96 -1.04 -2.63 -12.02
CA LEU A 96 0.22 -2.25 -11.40
C LEU A 96 0.20 -0.80 -10.89
N LEU A 97 -0.08 0.14 -11.78
CA LEU A 97 -0.13 1.57 -11.44
C LEU A 97 -1.19 1.89 -10.37
N PRO A 98 -2.48 1.54 -10.55
CA PRO A 98 -3.49 1.87 -9.56
C PRO A 98 -3.25 1.17 -8.20
N SER A 99 -2.61 0.00 -8.18
CA SER A 99 -2.23 -0.67 -6.93
C SER A 99 -1.15 0.11 -6.16
N ILE A 100 -0.11 0.58 -6.86
CA ILE A 100 0.96 1.42 -6.27
C ILE A 100 0.37 2.74 -5.77
N THR A 101 -0.50 3.35 -6.56
CA THR A 101 -1.17 4.60 -6.24
C THR A 101 -2.08 4.47 -5.01
N MET A 102 -2.89 3.40 -4.95
CA MET A 102 -3.77 3.14 -3.81
C MET A 102 -2.98 2.82 -2.54
N ALA A 103 -1.93 2.01 -2.62
CA ALA A 103 -1.02 1.74 -1.50
C ALA A 103 -0.38 3.03 -0.98
N THR A 104 0.05 3.92 -1.87
CA THR A 104 0.57 5.25 -1.52
C THR A 104 -0.45 6.08 -0.73
N ARG A 105 -1.69 6.18 -1.22
CA ARG A 105 -2.79 6.87 -0.50
C ARG A 105 -3.14 6.22 0.84
N ARG A 106 -2.95 4.90 0.96
CA ARG A 106 -3.14 4.20 2.24
C ARG A 106 -2.01 4.50 3.23
N PHE A 107 -0.77 4.67 2.77
CA PHE A 107 0.34 5.15 3.59
C PHE A 107 0.15 6.59 4.06
N HIS A 108 -0.43 7.43 3.20
CA HIS A 108 -0.79 8.81 3.55
C HIS A 108 -1.80 8.85 4.70
N ASP A 109 -2.70 7.89 4.78
CA ASP A 109 -3.68 7.80 5.88
C ASP A 109 -3.03 7.58 7.27
N ILE A 110 -1.84 6.97 7.32
CA ILE A 110 -1.03 6.83 8.55
C ILE A 110 0.09 7.89 8.67
N ASN A 111 -0.04 8.99 7.93
CA ASN A 111 0.91 10.11 7.85
C ASN A 111 2.35 9.71 7.43
N ARG A 112 2.49 8.58 6.72
CA ARG A 112 3.77 8.12 6.16
C ARG A 112 3.85 8.42 4.67
N SER A 113 5.07 8.49 4.13
CA SER A 113 5.27 8.63 2.69
C SER A 113 4.96 7.33 1.94
N GLY A 114 4.43 7.41 0.73
CA GLY A 114 4.16 6.26 -0.14
C GLY A 114 5.39 5.40 -0.45
N TRP A 115 6.59 5.96 -0.38
CA TRP A 115 7.87 5.24 -0.56
C TRP A 115 8.05 4.05 0.40
N HIS A 116 7.36 4.04 1.54
CA HIS A 116 7.41 2.92 2.48
C HIS A 116 6.83 1.62 1.91
N GLN A 117 6.05 1.66 0.81
CA GLN A 117 5.58 0.47 0.13
C GLN A 117 6.71 -0.36 -0.48
N LEU A 118 7.85 0.25 -0.82
CA LEU A 118 9.02 -0.45 -1.37
C LEU A 118 9.63 -1.43 -0.36
N LEU A 119 9.38 -1.25 0.93
CA LEU A 119 9.79 -2.21 1.95
C LEU A 119 9.13 -3.59 1.73
N ALA A 120 7.98 -3.66 1.05
CA ALA A 120 7.34 -4.93 0.71
C ALA A 120 8.19 -5.81 -0.22
N VAL A 121 9.13 -5.23 -0.98
CA VAL A 121 10.09 -5.96 -1.84
C VAL A 121 11.08 -6.78 -0.99
N LEU A 122 11.33 -6.35 0.26
CA LEU A 122 12.19 -7.09 1.18
C LEU A 122 11.40 -8.17 1.91
N PHE A 123 11.20 -9.29 1.24
CA PHE A 123 10.55 -10.47 1.81
C PHE A 123 11.50 -11.20 2.79
N PRO A 124 11.02 -11.68 3.96
CA PRO A 124 9.65 -11.60 4.48
C PRO A 124 9.37 -10.40 5.41
N ILE A 125 10.40 -9.83 6.04
CA ILE A 125 10.26 -8.87 7.15
C ILE A 125 9.54 -7.59 6.71
N GLY A 126 9.91 -7.03 5.57
CA GLY A 126 9.33 -5.79 5.07
C GLY A 126 7.89 -5.96 4.59
N THR A 127 7.55 -7.10 3.99
CA THR A 127 6.17 -7.44 3.59
C THR A 127 5.24 -7.50 4.82
N ILE A 128 5.68 -8.14 5.90
CA ILE A 128 4.90 -8.22 7.14
C ILE A 128 4.69 -6.82 7.72
N ALA A 129 5.74 -5.99 7.79
CA ALA A 129 5.64 -4.62 8.30
C ALA A 129 4.64 -3.77 7.50
N VAL A 130 4.66 -3.88 6.17
CA VAL A 130 3.74 -3.17 5.27
C VAL A 130 2.30 -3.64 5.45
N ILE A 131 2.05 -4.95 5.55
CA ILE A 131 0.71 -5.50 5.81
C ILE A 131 0.16 -4.99 7.14
N VAL A 132 0.98 -5.01 8.20
CA VAL A 132 0.59 -4.47 9.52
C VAL A 132 0.18 -3.00 9.39
N TRP A 133 0.91 -2.21 8.61
CA TRP A 133 0.57 -0.80 8.36
C TRP A 133 -0.70 -0.61 7.56
N TYR A 134 -1.00 -1.45 6.58
CA TYR A 134 -2.29 -1.41 5.87
C TYR A 134 -3.48 -1.68 6.81
N CYS A 135 -3.28 -2.45 7.87
CA CYS A 135 -4.30 -2.72 8.90
C CYS A 135 -4.42 -1.59 9.96
N ARG A 136 -3.45 -0.69 10.11
CA ARG A 136 -3.43 0.31 11.20
C ARG A 136 -4.53 1.35 11.12
N ALA A 137 -4.88 1.96 12.25
CA ALA A 137 -5.87 3.04 12.29
C ALA A 137 -5.32 4.29 11.60
N PRO A 138 -6.20 5.12 10.99
CA PRO A 138 -5.79 6.41 10.47
C PRO A 138 -5.09 7.23 11.57
N ALA A 139 -4.10 8.03 11.16
CA ALA A 139 -3.50 9.01 12.06
C ALA A 139 -4.57 9.99 12.58
N ALA A 140 -4.40 10.48 13.80
CA ALA A 140 -5.32 11.44 14.41
C ALA A 140 -5.48 12.68 13.50
N ASP A 141 -6.71 13.13 13.35
CA ASP A 141 -7.10 14.28 12.51
C ASP A 141 -7.84 15.30 13.38
N HIS A 142 -7.63 16.58 13.10
CA HIS A 142 -8.22 17.72 13.83
C HIS A 142 -9.72 17.85 13.60
N SER A 143 -10.25 17.20 12.57
CA SER A 143 -11.69 17.14 12.28
C SER A 143 -12.54 16.57 13.42
N ARG A 144 -11.94 15.86 14.39
CA ARG A 144 -12.63 15.41 15.62
C ARG A 144 -12.56 16.40 16.78
N VAL A 145 -11.65 17.37 16.73
CA VAL A 145 -11.43 18.36 17.80
C VAL A 145 -12.35 19.56 17.65
N SER A 146 -12.77 19.90 16.43
CA SER A 146 -13.62 21.06 16.14
C SER A 146 -15.13 20.82 16.25
N VAL A 147 -15.56 19.65 16.74
CA VAL A 147 -16.99 19.26 16.84
C VAL A 147 -17.48 19.32 18.29
N PHE A 148 -16.66 19.82 19.22
CA PHE A 148 -17.02 20.06 20.61
C PHE A 148 -16.69 21.51 21.01
#